data_AF-A0A268TTS0-F1
#
_entry.id   AF-A0A268TTS0-F1
#
_cell.length_a   1.000
_cell.length_b   1.000
_cell.length_c   1.000
_cell.angle_alpha   90.00
_cell.angle_beta   90.00
_cell.angle_gamma   90.00
#
_symmetry.space_group_name_H-M   'P 1'
#
loop_
_entity.id
_entity.type
_entity.pdbx_description
1 polymer ?
#
loop_
_entity_poly.entity_id
_entity_poly.type
_entity_poly.pdbx_seq_one_letter_code
_entity_poly.pdbx_strand_id
1 'polypeptide(L)'
;MLSLLGLNIAVSGSLIWASRVYFDSDSDDFLRYYDTYECLIKGHFDALFTYGGGFEIGLPLFYVLLDCVWGALRPSEILFFTILFPSVLVFVWVVRYMGDWRAQDRALCLFFVFLFFNFYAPSQWSRQSFACAFILFALKEEKFFWKYLFVVCASLFHLTSIPIFFILESLKKYPKITLAFVVLGSLSFVFAFEFILMAYKVGFIPHLGILNKLNYYTLYQERGIFMDLDFSFLFLLFCMGVLFCFPTPKDFIKREQTYFFLVFVWLYVVFLPFSYASNRLTLVFNSFLLGYMFFVAIRNFSIVAYGVGFLILLAKFAYYFFSPYSGLWYSYPLMGKFLYYFDLH
;
A
#
# COMPACT_ATOMS: atom_id res chain seq x y z
N MET A 1 6.93 -25.28 7.44
CA MET A 1 7.98 -24.33 7.86
C MET A 1 7.79 -22.96 7.23
N LEU A 2 7.74 -22.84 5.89
CA LEU A 2 7.49 -21.56 5.18
C LEU A 2 6.22 -20.83 5.64
N SER A 3 5.14 -21.57 5.88
CA SER A 3 3.88 -20.97 6.30
C SER A 3 3.92 -20.36 7.70
N LEU A 4 4.69 -20.96 8.61
CA LEU A 4 4.86 -20.46 9.98
C LEU A 4 5.73 -19.19 9.98
N LEU A 5 6.79 -19.17 9.16
CA LEU A 5 7.68 -18.02 9.03
C LEU A 5 6.94 -16.80 8.48
N GLY A 6 6.16 -16.96 7.41
CA GLY A 6 5.38 -15.86 6.83
C GLY A 6 4.37 -15.27 7.82
N LEU A 7 3.68 -16.14 8.57
CA LEU A 7 2.76 -15.69 9.62
C LEU A 7 3.49 -14.97 10.75
N ASN A 8 4.62 -15.48 11.21
CA ASN A 8 5.44 -14.82 12.23
C ASN A 8 5.92 -13.43 11.79
N ILE A 9 6.31 -13.27 10.51
CA ILE A 9 6.71 -11.98 9.97
C ILE A 9 5.51 -11.02 9.91
N ALA A 10 4.34 -11.50 9.47
CA ALA A 10 3.13 -10.68 9.44
C ALA A 10 2.77 -10.21 10.86
N VAL A 11 2.70 -11.12 11.84
CA VAL A 11 2.38 -10.79 13.24
C VAL A 11 3.42 -9.85 13.84
N SER A 12 4.71 -10.15 13.70
CA SER A 12 5.79 -9.34 14.28
C SER A 12 5.83 -7.95 13.65
N GLY A 13 5.72 -7.86 12.33
CA GLY A 13 5.68 -6.58 11.62
C GLY A 13 4.47 -5.73 12.02
N SER A 14 3.30 -6.36 12.16
CA SER A 14 2.10 -5.69 12.67
C SER A 14 2.27 -5.20 14.11
N LEU A 15 2.87 -6.00 15.00
CA LEU A 15 3.14 -5.59 16.39
C LEU A 15 4.09 -4.39 16.46
N ILE A 16 5.16 -4.41 15.67
CA ILE A 16 6.13 -3.31 15.61
C ILE A 16 5.43 -2.03 15.14
N TRP A 17 4.71 -2.09 14.02
CA TRP A 17 4.09 -0.88 13.46
C TRP A 17 2.83 -0.41 14.18
N ALA A 18 2.13 -1.30 14.89
CA ALA A 18 1.07 -0.90 15.81
C ALA A 18 1.59 -0.12 17.02
N SER A 19 2.90 -0.20 17.29
CA SER A 19 3.54 0.55 18.37
C SER A 19 3.91 1.98 18.02
N ARG A 20 3.68 2.40 16.77
CA ARG A 20 4.02 3.75 16.31
C ARG A 20 3.33 4.82 17.14
N VAL A 21 3.87 6.03 17.12
CA VAL A 21 3.14 7.23 17.58
C VAL A 21 1.88 7.39 16.71
N TYR A 22 0.75 7.62 17.36
CA TYR A 22 -0.55 7.85 16.74
C TYR A 22 -1.21 9.11 17.32
N PHE A 23 -2.11 9.73 16.56
CA PHE A 23 -2.78 10.99 16.92
C PHE A 23 -1.84 12.21 17.06
N ASP A 24 -0.64 12.12 16.47
CA ASP A 24 0.38 13.17 16.52
C ASP A 24 0.07 14.35 15.57
N SER A 25 -0.81 14.13 14.58
CA SER A 25 -1.20 15.15 13.62
C SER A 25 -2.60 14.92 13.06
N ASP A 26 -3.28 16.00 12.67
CA ASP A 26 -4.59 15.97 12.01
C ASP A 26 -4.56 15.30 10.62
N SER A 27 -3.37 15.07 10.08
CA SER A 27 -3.12 14.33 8.84
C SER A 27 -2.97 12.81 9.06
N ASP A 28 -2.90 12.33 10.31
CA ASP A 28 -2.96 10.91 10.63
C ASP A 28 -4.38 10.40 10.38
N ASP A 29 -4.57 9.76 9.22
CA ASP A 29 -5.86 9.21 8.80
C ASP A 29 -6.39 8.18 9.83
N PHE A 30 -5.52 7.61 10.68
CA PHE A 30 -5.92 6.72 11.77
C PHE A 30 -6.82 7.40 12.81
N LEU A 31 -6.66 8.69 13.09
CA LEU A 31 -7.54 9.42 14.00
C LEU A 31 -9.01 9.25 13.60
N ARG A 32 -9.31 9.49 12.31
CA ARG A 32 -10.67 9.38 11.76
C ARG A 32 -11.18 7.94 11.75
N TYR A 33 -10.28 6.98 11.53
CA TYR A 33 -10.64 5.56 11.58
C TYR A 33 -10.98 5.14 13.01
N TYR A 34 -10.22 5.60 14.00
CA TYR A 34 -10.48 5.31 15.40
C TYR A 34 -11.75 6.02 15.92
N ASP A 35 -12.01 7.26 15.51
CA ASP A 35 -13.27 7.95 15.81
C ASP A 35 -14.49 7.18 15.30
N THR A 36 -14.37 6.59 14.10
CA THR A 36 -15.42 5.74 13.52
C THR A 36 -15.60 4.46 14.35
N TYR A 37 -14.51 3.84 14.78
CA TYR A 37 -14.55 2.70 15.70
C TYR A 37 -15.26 3.07 17.01
N GLU A 38 -14.91 4.19 17.64
CA GLU A 38 -15.53 4.64 18.88
C GLU A 38 -17.04 4.92 18.73
N CYS A 39 -17.46 5.49 17.60
CA CYS A 39 -18.88 5.69 17.32
C CYS A 39 -19.64 4.35 17.27
N LEU A 40 -19.06 3.35 16.59
CA LEU A 40 -19.69 2.05 16.41
C LEU A 40 -19.86 1.29 17.74
N ILE A 41 -18.83 1.28 18.60
CA ILE A 41 -18.91 0.61 19.91
C ILE A 41 -19.88 1.30 20.88
N LYS A 42 -20.15 2.61 20.68
CA LYS A 42 -21.18 3.37 21.42
C LYS A 42 -22.59 3.14 20.87
N GLY A 43 -22.75 2.30 19.84
CA GLY A 43 -24.04 1.96 19.22
C GLY A 43 -24.51 2.94 18.14
N HIS A 44 -23.67 3.88 17.71
CA HIS A 44 -23.99 4.82 16.62
C HIS A 44 -23.71 4.16 15.26
N PHE A 45 -24.61 3.28 14.83
CA PHE A 45 -24.45 2.50 13.58
C PHE A 45 -24.48 3.33 12.29
N ASP A 46 -24.89 4.60 12.34
CA ASP A 46 -24.78 5.53 11.21
C ASP A 46 -23.32 5.67 10.74
N ALA A 47 -22.37 5.47 11.66
CA ALA A 47 -20.94 5.49 11.37
C ALA A 47 -20.48 4.40 10.38
N LEU A 48 -21.31 3.38 10.12
CA LEU A 48 -21.06 2.38 9.06
C LEU A 48 -20.97 3.02 7.67
N PHE A 49 -21.68 4.12 7.45
CA PHE A 49 -21.82 4.79 6.15
C PHE A 49 -20.92 6.03 6.00
N THR A 50 -19.95 6.22 6.90
CA THR A 50 -19.07 7.41 6.94
C THR A 50 -18.24 7.59 5.67
N TYR A 51 -17.83 6.50 5.03
CA TYR A 51 -16.84 6.54 3.93
C TYR A 51 -17.47 6.34 2.55
N GLY A 52 -16.83 6.96 1.54
CA GLY A 52 -17.19 6.77 0.13
C GLY A 52 -18.62 7.16 -0.22
N GLY A 53 -19.23 8.11 0.52
CA GLY A 53 -20.63 8.47 0.35
C GLY A 53 -21.61 7.37 0.78
N GLY A 54 -21.21 6.52 1.74
CA GLY A 54 -22.02 5.40 2.25
C GLY A 54 -21.73 4.05 1.61
N PHE A 55 -20.92 3.99 0.55
CA PHE A 55 -20.65 2.72 -0.14
C PHE A 55 -19.43 1.96 0.43
N GLU A 56 -18.52 2.64 1.13
CA GLU A 56 -17.28 2.03 1.65
C GLU A 56 -17.43 1.53 3.09
N ILE A 57 -18.32 0.55 3.28
CA ILE A 57 -18.68 0.00 4.60
C ILE A 57 -17.69 -1.05 5.14
N GLY A 58 -16.69 -1.46 4.36
CA GLY A 58 -15.82 -2.61 4.65
C GLY A 58 -14.97 -2.42 5.91
N LEU A 59 -14.34 -1.27 6.09
CA LEU A 59 -13.54 -0.97 7.28
C LEU A 59 -14.41 -0.78 8.54
N PRO A 60 -15.52 -0.02 8.51
CA PRO A 60 -16.47 0.01 9.62
C PRO A 60 -17.01 -1.37 10.01
N LEU A 61 -17.36 -2.22 9.04
CA LEU A 61 -17.82 -3.58 9.32
C LEU A 61 -16.72 -4.43 9.96
N PHE A 62 -15.47 -4.30 9.50
CA PHE A 62 -14.31 -4.95 10.11
C PHE A 62 -14.17 -4.56 11.60
N TYR A 63 -14.39 -3.29 11.94
CA TYR A 63 -14.37 -2.81 13.31
C TYR A 63 -15.49 -3.37 14.19
N VAL A 64 -16.72 -3.48 13.66
CA VAL A 64 -17.81 -4.17 14.36
C VAL A 64 -17.44 -5.64 14.62
N LEU A 65 -16.83 -6.32 13.65
CA LEU A 65 -16.40 -7.71 13.83
C LEU A 65 -15.30 -7.83 14.90
N LEU A 66 -14.36 -6.89 14.97
CA LEU A 66 -13.35 -6.88 16.03
C LEU A 66 -13.98 -6.70 17.41
N ASP A 67 -14.89 -5.75 17.56
CA ASP A 67 -15.60 -5.51 18.83
C ASP A 67 -16.45 -6.72 19.25
N CYS A 68 -17.13 -7.35 18.30
CA CYS A 68 -17.92 -8.56 18.57
C CYS A 68 -17.06 -9.74 19.08
N VAL A 69 -15.80 -9.84 18.66
CA VAL A 69 -14.91 -10.97 19.01
C VAL A 69 -14.05 -10.66 20.23
N TRP A 70 -13.56 -9.43 20.35
CA TRP A 70 -12.55 -9.02 21.33
C TRP A 70 -13.04 -7.96 22.33
N GLY A 71 -14.23 -7.40 22.13
CA GLY A 71 -14.75 -6.26 22.89
C GLY A 71 -14.03 -4.96 22.54
N ALA A 72 -14.16 -3.98 23.44
CA ALA A 72 -13.54 -2.67 23.28
C ALA A 72 -12.01 -2.78 23.29
N LEU A 73 -11.39 -2.33 22.20
CA LEU A 73 -9.97 -2.36 21.94
C LEU A 73 -9.37 -0.96 22.05
N ARG A 74 -8.12 -0.90 22.52
CA ARG A 74 -7.32 0.33 22.56
C ARG A 74 -6.83 0.70 21.16
N PRO A 75 -6.40 1.97 20.92
CA PRO A 75 -5.90 2.42 19.62
C PRO A 75 -4.81 1.53 19.02
N SER A 76 -3.82 1.11 19.82
CA SER A 76 -2.73 0.23 19.37
C SER A 76 -3.21 -1.17 18.98
N GLU A 77 -4.26 -1.69 19.63
CA GLU A 77 -4.85 -2.99 19.31
C GLU A 77 -5.64 -2.93 18.01
N ILE A 78 -6.39 -1.84 17.77
CA ILE A 78 -7.04 -1.59 16.48
C ILE A 78 -6.01 -1.46 15.35
N LEU A 79 -4.93 -0.69 15.58
CA LEU A 79 -3.82 -0.60 14.61
C LEU A 79 -3.23 -1.97 14.31
N PHE A 80 -2.96 -2.78 15.33
CA PHE A 80 -2.42 -4.13 15.16
C PHE A 80 -3.27 -4.96 14.21
N PHE A 81 -4.59 -5.05 14.45
CA PHE A 81 -5.47 -5.82 13.57
C PHE A 81 -5.58 -5.20 12.17
N THR A 82 -5.62 -3.88 12.07
CA THR A 82 -5.72 -3.15 10.79
C THR A 82 -4.49 -3.37 9.92
N ILE A 83 -3.31 -3.58 10.52
CA ILE A 83 -2.08 -3.94 9.80
C ILE A 83 -2.02 -5.45 9.54
N LEU A 84 -2.36 -6.27 10.54
CA LEU A 84 -2.26 -7.72 10.48
C LEU A 84 -3.09 -8.32 9.35
N PHE A 85 -4.34 -7.90 9.20
CA PHE A 85 -5.24 -8.49 8.21
C PHE A 85 -4.72 -8.35 6.77
N PRO A 86 -4.39 -7.14 6.27
CA PRO A 86 -3.77 -6.98 4.96
C PRO A 86 -2.45 -7.75 4.82
N SER A 87 -1.59 -7.78 5.85
CA SER A 87 -0.33 -8.55 5.81
C SER A 87 -0.57 -10.05 5.69
N VAL A 88 -1.53 -10.61 6.43
CA VAL A 88 -1.90 -12.03 6.34
C VAL A 88 -2.53 -12.33 4.98
N LEU A 89 -3.39 -11.46 4.45
CA LEU A 89 -3.96 -11.63 3.11
C LEU A 89 -2.86 -11.65 2.03
N VAL A 90 -1.85 -10.79 2.12
CA VAL A 90 -0.69 -10.82 1.20
C VAL A 90 0.10 -12.11 1.35
N PHE A 91 0.36 -12.56 2.58
CA PHE A 91 1.00 -13.85 2.82
C PHE A 91 0.23 -15.00 2.16
N VAL A 92 -1.08 -15.07 2.38
CA VAL A 92 -1.96 -16.09 1.78
C VAL A 92 -1.91 -16.00 0.25
N TRP A 93 -1.93 -14.79 -0.31
CA TRP A 93 -1.82 -14.56 -1.75
C TRP A 93 -0.51 -15.12 -2.32
N VAL A 94 0.63 -14.83 -1.69
CA VAL A 94 1.94 -15.36 -2.12
C VAL A 94 1.94 -16.89 -2.09
N VAL A 95 1.51 -17.49 -0.98
CA VAL A 95 1.50 -18.96 -0.83
C VAL A 95 0.56 -19.61 -1.84
N ARG A 96 -0.61 -19.02 -2.08
CA ARG A 96 -1.65 -19.57 -2.96
C ARG A 96 -1.28 -19.52 -4.44
N TYR A 97 -0.67 -18.43 -4.90
CA TYR A 97 -0.42 -18.18 -6.32
C TYR A 97 1.03 -18.40 -6.76
N MET A 98 1.94 -18.67 -5.82
CA MET A 98 3.31 -19.13 -6.12
C MET A 98 3.49 -20.63 -5.80
N GLY A 99 2.39 -21.37 -5.63
CA GLY A 99 2.39 -22.77 -5.15
C GLY A 99 3.29 -23.70 -5.97
N ASP A 100 3.33 -23.54 -7.29
CA ASP A 100 4.05 -24.44 -8.20
C ASP A 100 5.55 -24.15 -8.33
N TRP A 101 6.04 -23.09 -7.68
CA TRP A 101 7.45 -22.72 -7.75
C TRP A 101 8.32 -23.61 -6.84
N ARG A 102 9.61 -23.68 -7.13
CA ARG A 102 10.58 -24.40 -6.27
C ARG A 102 10.54 -23.84 -4.85
N ALA A 103 10.72 -24.70 -3.85
CA ALA A 103 10.66 -24.29 -2.45
C ALA A 103 11.59 -23.11 -2.10
N GLN A 104 12.80 -23.09 -2.68
CA GLN A 104 13.77 -22.01 -2.51
C GLN A 104 13.28 -20.68 -3.11
N ASP A 105 12.73 -20.71 -4.34
CA ASP A 105 12.21 -19.51 -5.00
C ASP A 105 10.99 -18.95 -4.26
N ARG A 106 10.12 -19.83 -3.75
CA ARG A 106 8.98 -19.43 -2.90
C ARG A 106 9.45 -18.75 -1.61
N ALA A 107 10.45 -19.32 -0.96
CA ALA A 107 11.04 -18.76 0.26
C ALA A 107 11.64 -17.37 0.01
N LEU A 108 12.42 -17.24 -1.06
CA LEU A 108 13.08 -15.99 -1.42
C LEU A 108 12.07 -14.93 -1.86
N CYS A 109 11.04 -15.31 -2.62
CA CYS A 109 9.94 -14.42 -2.97
C CYS A 109 9.19 -13.92 -1.73
N LEU A 110 8.84 -14.83 -0.81
CA LEU A 110 8.15 -14.48 0.43
C LEU A 110 9.01 -13.53 1.29
N PHE A 111 10.32 -13.82 1.39
CA PHE A 111 11.28 -12.96 2.06
C PHE A 111 11.26 -11.55 1.48
N PHE A 112 11.39 -11.38 0.15
CA PHE A 112 11.37 -10.06 -0.46
C PHE A 112 10.02 -9.35 -0.35
N VAL A 113 8.90 -10.07 -0.52
CA VAL A 113 7.56 -9.49 -0.34
C VAL A 113 7.46 -8.83 1.03
N PHE A 114 7.84 -9.52 2.10
CA PHE A 114 7.78 -8.93 3.43
C PHE A 114 8.92 -7.98 3.76
N LEU A 115 10.09 -8.15 3.15
CA LEU A 115 11.19 -7.20 3.28
C LEU A 115 10.79 -5.82 2.76
N PHE A 116 10.00 -5.76 1.68
CA PHE A 116 9.53 -4.51 1.08
C PHE A 116 8.08 -4.16 1.43
N PHE A 117 7.34 -5.04 2.11
CA PHE A 117 5.98 -4.76 2.54
C PHE A 117 5.98 -3.53 3.46
N ASN A 118 5.15 -2.55 3.11
CA ASN A 118 5.05 -1.33 3.89
C ASN A 118 4.02 -1.51 5.01
N PHE A 119 4.45 -1.99 6.17
CA PHE A 119 3.60 -2.17 7.35
C PHE A 119 3.03 -0.85 7.89
N TYR A 120 3.61 0.30 7.54
CA TYR A 120 3.05 1.62 7.86
C TYR A 120 1.80 1.93 7.03
N ALA A 121 1.76 1.51 5.77
CA ALA A 121 0.65 1.86 4.86
C ALA A 121 -0.72 1.42 5.38
N PRO A 122 -0.94 0.19 5.91
CA PRO A 122 -2.19 -0.18 6.54
C PRO A 122 -2.56 0.66 7.77
N SER A 123 -1.59 1.26 8.46
CA SER A 123 -1.82 2.12 9.62
C SER A 123 -2.26 3.54 9.25
N GLN A 124 -2.02 3.98 8.02
CA GLN A 124 -2.37 5.31 7.51
C GLN A 124 -3.49 5.25 6.47
N TRP A 125 -3.37 4.34 5.52
CA TRP A 125 -4.30 4.19 4.41
C TRP A 125 -5.03 2.85 4.53
N SER A 126 -5.66 2.61 5.68
CA SER A 126 -6.27 1.33 6.05
C SER A 126 -7.27 0.84 5.01
N ARG A 127 -8.25 1.68 4.62
CA ARG A 127 -9.21 1.37 3.55
C ARG A 127 -8.53 0.95 2.24
N GLN A 128 -7.55 1.74 1.79
CA GLN A 128 -6.83 1.46 0.55
C GLN A 128 -6.00 0.18 0.66
N SER A 129 -5.42 -0.09 1.83
CA SER A 129 -4.59 -1.26 2.10
C SER A 129 -5.37 -2.57 2.05
N PHE A 130 -6.56 -2.62 2.66
CA PHE A 130 -7.48 -3.75 2.51
C PHE A 130 -7.90 -3.94 1.06
N ALA A 131 -8.29 -2.86 0.38
CA ALA A 131 -8.66 -2.93 -1.03
C ALA A 131 -7.51 -3.45 -1.91
N CYS A 132 -6.26 -3.00 -1.68
CA CYS A 132 -5.07 -3.48 -2.39
C CYS A 132 -4.91 -4.99 -2.23
N ALA A 133 -5.00 -5.52 -1.00
CA ALA A 133 -4.87 -6.95 -0.74
C ALA A 133 -5.90 -7.76 -1.54
N PHE A 134 -7.19 -7.37 -1.52
CA PHE A 134 -8.23 -8.06 -2.31
C PHE A 134 -8.04 -7.94 -3.82
N ILE A 135 -7.55 -6.79 -4.32
CA ILE A 135 -7.24 -6.61 -5.74
C ILE A 135 -6.15 -7.59 -6.21
N LEU A 136 -5.17 -7.92 -5.36
CA LEU A 136 -4.16 -8.93 -5.70
C LEU A 136 -4.81 -10.30 -5.96
N PHE A 137 -5.77 -10.71 -5.12
CA PHE A 137 -6.52 -11.95 -5.34
C PHE A 137 -7.35 -11.87 -6.63
N ALA A 138 -8.08 -10.77 -6.85
CA ALA A 138 -8.88 -10.58 -8.06
C ALA A 138 -8.05 -10.72 -9.35
N LEU A 139 -6.84 -10.15 -9.37
CA LEU A 139 -5.94 -10.20 -10.53
C LEU A 139 -5.36 -11.58 -10.82
N LYS A 140 -5.27 -12.46 -9.82
CA LYS A 140 -4.72 -13.81 -10.00
C LYS A 140 -5.79 -14.88 -10.16
N GLU A 141 -7.02 -14.60 -9.77
CA GLU A 141 -8.12 -15.54 -9.92
C GLU A 141 -8.55 -15.70 -11.38
N GLU A 142 -8.84 -16.92 -11.80
CA GLU A 142 -9.30 -17.22 -13.16
C GLU A 142 -10.82 -17.41 -13.20
N LYS A 143 -11.40 -17.93 -12.12
CA LYS A 143 -12.84 -18.18 -12.03
C LYS A 143 -13.60 -16.86 -11.91
N PHE A 144 -14.49 -16.61 -12.87
CA PHE A 144 -15.29 -15.38 -12.97
C PHE A 144 -15.92 -14.97 -11.64
N PHE A 145 -16.67 -15.88 -10.99
CA PHE A 145 -17.35 -15.59 -9.73
C PHE A 145 -16.39 -15.08 -8.64
N TRP A 146 -15.31 -15.81 -8.37
CA TRP A 146 -14.35 -15.47 -7.32
C TRP A 146 -13.56 -14.19 -7.64
N LYS A 147 -13.19 -14.00 -8.91
CA LYS A 147 -12.54 -12.78 -9.39
C LYS A 147 -13.37 -11.54 -9.06
N TYR A 148 -14.65 -11.52 -9.44
CA TYR A 148 -15.52 -10.38 -9.19
C TYR A 148 -15.97 -10.27 -7.73
N LEU A 149 -16.07 -11.39 -6.99
CA LEU A 149 -16.26 -11.33 -5.53
C LEU A 149 -15.12 -10.57 -4.85
N PHE A 150 -13.87 -10.83 -5.22
CA PHE A 150 -12.73 -10.07 -4.69
C PHE A 150 -12.75 -8.60 -5.07
N VAL A 151 -13.22 -8.25 -6.29
CA VAL A 151 -13.43 -6.85 -6.69
C VAL A 151 -14.51 -6.18 -5.83
N VAL A 152 -15.62 -6.87 -5.58
CA VAL A 152 -16.68 -6.37 -4.71
C VAL A 152 -16.14 -6.18 -3.29
N CYS A 153 -15.44 -7.17 -2.72
CA CYS A 153 -14.79 -7.03 -1.42
C CYS A 153 -13.84 -5.83 -1.39
N ALA A 154 -12.99 -5.65 -2.40
CA ALA A 154 -12.11 -4.50 -2.50
C ALA A 154 -12.87 -3.16 -2.54
N SER A 155 -13.99 -3.09 -3.28
CA SER A 155 -14.80 -1.88 -3.40
C SER A 155 -15.52 -1.50 -2.12
N LEU A 156 -15.86 -2.46 -1.25
CA LEU A 156 -16.40 -2.19 0.07
C LEU A 156 -15.38 -1.47 0.96
N PHE A 157 -14.08 -1.67 0.75
CA PHE A 157 -13.05 -0.91 1.47
C PHE A 157 -12.69 0.40 0.75
N HIS A 158 -12.59 0.37 -0.58
CA HIS A 158 -12.28 1.56 -1.35
C HIS A 158 -12.79 1.50 -2.79
N LEU A 159 -13.66 2.44 -3.19
CA LEU A 159 -14.34 2.43 -4.50
C LEU A 159 -13.39 2.55 -5.69
N THR A 160 -12.26 3.23 -5.52
CA THR A 160 -11.26 3.38 -6.61
C THR A 160 -10.62 2.06 -7.01
N SER A 161 -10.78 1.00 -6.22
CA SER A 161 -10.35 -0.36 -6.57
C SER A 161 -11.02 -0.88 -7.84
N ILE A 162 -12.25 -0.45 -8.16
CA ILE A 162 -12.98 -0.86 -9.36
C ILE A 162 -12.25 -0.40 -10.65
N PRO A 163 -12.03 0.91 -10.89
CA PRO A 163 -11.31 1.34 -12.08
C PRO A 163 -9.86 0.83 -12.10
N ILE A 164 -9.19 0.74 -10.94
CA ILE A 164 -7.83 0.17 -10.85
C ILE A 164 -7.82 -1.29 -11.32
N PHE A 165 -8.78 -2.11 -10.90
CA PHE A 165 -8.90 -3.50 -11.34
C PHE A 165 -8.98 -3.61 -12.85
N PHE A 166 -9.86 -2.84 -13.50
CA PHE A 166 -10.03 -2.89 -14.95
C PHE A 166 -8.79 -2.42 -15.71
N ILE A 167 -8.07 -1.42 -15.20
CA ILE A 167 -6.78 -0.99 -15.78
C ILE A 167 -5.76 -2.13 -15.69
N LEU A 168 -5.62 -2.76 -14.52
CA LEU A 168 -4.64 -3.82 -14.29
C LEU A 168 -4.98 -5.12 -15.04
N GLU A 169 -6.26 -5.49 -15.14
CA GLU A 169 -6.70 -6.65 -15.93
C GLU A 169 -6.52 -6.38 -17.44
N SER A 170 -6.79 -5.15 -17.89
CA SER A 170 -6.50 -4.73 -19.27
C SER A 170 -5.00 -4.80 -19.56
N LEU A 171 -4.15 -4.43 -18.60
CA LEU A 171 -2.70 -4.47 -18.73
C LEU A 171 -2.18 -5.91 -18.95
N LYS A 172 -2.82 -6.91 -18.33
CA LYS A 172 -2.48 -8.34 -18.57
C LYS A 172 -2.80 -8.76 -20.00
N LYS A 173 -3.94 -8.32 -20.52
CA LYS A 173 -4.47 -8.77 -21.82
C LYS A 173 -3.90 -7.98 -23.01
N TYR A 174 -3.73 -6.67 -22.85
CA TYR A 174 -3.34 -5.73 -23.90
C TYR A 174 -2.24 -4.77 -23.43
N PRO A 175 -1.07 -5.27 -22.99
CA PRO A 175 -0.09 -4.50 -22.23
C PRO A 175 0.35 -3.19 -22.89
N LYS A 176 0.67 -3.24 -24.20
CA LYS A 176 1.12 -2.06 -24.96
C LYS A 176 0.03 -1.01 -25.12
N ILE A 177 -1.20 -1.45 -25.40
CA ILE A 177 -2.36 -0.57 -25.61
C ILE A 177 -2.75 0.08 -24.28
N THR A 178 -2.83 -0.71 -23.20
CA THR A 178 -3.12 -0.19 -21.87
C THR A 178 -2.05 0.79 -21.40
N LEU A 179 -0.76 0.48 -21.60
CA LEU A 179 0.31 1.43 -21.29
C LEU A 179 0.14 2.75 -22.06
N ALA A 180 -0.16 2.70 -23.36
CA ALA A 180 -0.40 3.90 -24.16
C ALA A 180 -1.58 4.73 -23.63
N PHE A 181 -2.71 4.08 -23.28
CA PHE A 181 -3.86 4.76 -22.69
C PHE A 181 -3.55 5.36 -21.31
N VAL A 182 -2.81 4.66 -20.46
CA VAL A 182 -2.38 5.18 -19.15
C VAL A 182 -1.47 6.39 -19.34
N VAL A 183 -0.51 6.31 -20.27
CA VAL A 183 0.41 7.42 -20.59
C VAL A 183 -0.37 8.63 -21.09
N LEU A 184 -1.20 8.47 -22.12
CA LEU A 184 -1.99 9.57 -22.67
C LEU A 184 -2.96 10.14 -21.64
N GLY A 185 -3.70 9.28 -20.94
CA GLY A 185 -4.70 9.70 -19.95
C GLY A 185 -4.07 10.44 -18.77
N SER A 186 -2.93 9.97 -18.25
CA SER A 186 -2.24 10.65 -17.16
C SER A 186 -1.62 11.98 -17.60
N LEU A 187 -0.99 12.06 -18.78
CA LEU A 187 -0.49 13.33 -19.31
C LEU A 187 -1.63 14.32 -19.54
N SER A 188 -2.72 13.88 -20.19
CA SER A 188 -3.91 14.70 -20.38
C SER A 188 -4.45 15.22 -19.05
N PHE A 189 -4.49 14.38 -18.01
CA PHE A 189 -4.87 14.81 -16.68
C PHE A 189 -3.91 15.86 -16.11
N VAL A 190 -2.59 15.62 -16.15
CA VAL A 190 -1.60 16.58 -15.63
C VAL A 190 -1.69 17.93 -16.32
N PHE A 191 -1.80 17.95 -17.66
CA PHE A 191 -1.96 19.19 -18.40
C PHE A 191 -3.30 19.88 -18.15
N ALA A 192 -4.37 19.11 -17.96
CA ALA A 192 -5.69 19.65 -17.65
C ALA A 192 -5.85 20.09 -16.19
N PHE A 193 -5.01 19.61 -15.27
CA PHE A 193 -5.23 19.77 -13.83
C PHE A 193 -5.22 21.22 -13.39
N GLU A 194 -4.30 22.04 -13.90
CA GLU A 194 -4.27 23.48 -13.60
C GLU A 194 -5.55 24.18 -14.07
N PHE A 195 -6.07 23.82 -15.25
CA PHE A 195 -7.35 24.34 -15.73
C PHE A 195 -8.52 23.88 -14.85
N ILE A 196 -8.52 22.63 -14.39
CA ILE A 196 -9.52 22.09 -13.47
C ILE A 196 -9.49 22.86 -12.13
N LEU A 197 -8.30 23.08 -11.58
CA LEU A 197 -8.13 23.85 -10.34
C LEU A 197 -8.58 25.30 -10.53
N MET A 198 -8.20 25.96 -11.62
CA MET A 198 -8.65 27.32 -11.92
C MET A 198 -10.17 27.40 -12.04
N ALA A 199 -10.79 26.47 -12.78
CA ALA A 199 -12.24 26.40 -12.93
C ALA A 199 -12.95 26.15 -11.58
N TYR A 200 -12.35 25.36 -10.70
CA TYR A 200 -12.84 25.15 -9.33
C TYR A 200 -12.72 26.42 -8.47
N LYS A 201 -11.58 27.13 -8.51
CA LYS A 201 -11.36 28.37 -7.75
C LYS A 201 -12.31 29.50 -8.15
N VAL A 202 -12.60 29.63 -9.45
CA VAL A 202 -13.50 30.67 -9.98
C VAL A 202 -14.98 30.27 -9.87
N GLY A 203 -15.28 29.07 -9.34
CA GLY A 203 -16.64 28.60 -9.09
C GLY A 203 -17.38 28.07 -10.33
N PHE A 204 -16.66 27.84 -11.44
CA PHE A 204 -17.23 27.18 -12.62
C PHE A 204 -17.52 25.69 -12.36
N ILE A 205 -16.67 25.04 -11.57
CA ILE A 205 -16.93 23.69 -11.05
C ILE A 205 -17.59 23.83 -9.67
N PRO A 206 -18.75 23.20 -9.43
CA PRO A 206 -19.47 23.35 -8.16
C PRO A 206 -18.69 22.74 -6.99
N HIS A 207 -18.77 23.38 -5.82
CA HIS A 207 -18.16 22.89 -4.57
C HIS A 207 -18.98 21.74 -3.95
N LEU A 208 -19.02 20.61 -4.66
CA LEU A 208 -19.65 19.38 -4.18
C LEU A 208 -18.72 18.65 -3.20
N GLY A 209 -19.29 17.96 -2.21
CA GLY A 209 -18.50 17.22 -1.21
C GLY A 209 -17.50 16.21 -1.80
N ILE A 210 -17.83 15.60 -2.94
CA ILE A 210 -16.93 14.69 -3.67
C ILE A 210 -15.71 15.40 -4.28
N LEU A 211 -15.82 16.70 -4.52
CA LEU A 211 -14.78 17.58 -5.08
C LEU A 211 -13.99 18.34 -4.01
N ASN A 212 -14.28 18.12 -2.72
CA ASN A 212 -13.52 18.74 -1.61
C ASN A 212 -12.01 18.43 -1.66
N LYS A 213 -11.59 17.35 -2.33
CA LYS A 213 -10.17 17.08 -2.62
C LYS A 213 -9.52 18.14 -3.51
N LEU A 214 -10.25 18.81 -4.40
CA LEU A 214 -9.72 19.93 -5.18
C LEU A 214 -9.37 21.12 -4.29
N ASN A 215 -10.11 21.31 -3.19
CA ASN A 215 -9.79 22.32 -2.18
C ASN A 215 -8.46 22.00 -1.47
N TYR A 216 -8.23 20.73 -1.13
CA TYR A 216 -6.94 20.28 -0.57
C TYR A 216 -5.77 20.64 -1.50
N TYR A 217 -5.87 20.32 -2.80
CA TYR A 217 -4.80 20.64 -3.76
C TYR A 217 -4.63 22.15 -3.99
N THR A 218 -5.73 22.91 -3.97
CA THR A 218 -5.73 24.38 -4.04
C THR A 218 -4.92 24.99 -2.89
N LEU A 219 -5.20 24.56 -1.65
CA LEU A 219 -4.51 25.06 -0.45
C LEU A 219 -3.03 24.68 -0.43
N TYR A 220 -2.67 23.47 -0.86
CA TYR A 220 -1.28 23.03 -0.91
C TYR A 220 -0.47 23.80 -1.96
N GLN A 221 -1.05 24.04 -3.13
CA GLN A 221 -0.42 24.83 -4.20
C GLN A 221 -0.19 26.28 -3.75
N GLU A 222 -1.17 26.91 -3.10
CA GLU A 222 -1.06 28.27 -2.59
C GLU A 222 0.00 28.43 -1.50
N ARG A 223 0.20 27.39 -0.68
CA ARG A 223 1.23 27.39 0.37
C ARG A 223 2.61 27.00 -0.13
N GLY A 224 2.77 26.67 -1.42
CA GLY A 224 4.05 26.19 -1.98
C GLY A 224 4.56 24.93 -1.29
N ILE A 225 3.68 24.11 -0.72
CA ILE A 225 4.06 22.90 0.01
C ILE A 225 4.28 21.79 -1.01
N PHE A 226 5.52 21.66 -1.45
CA PHE A 226 5.98 20.52 -2.23
C PHE A 226 6.31 19.36 -1.30
N MET A 227 5.99 18.13 -1.71
CA MET A 227 6.45 16.95 -0.98
C MET A 227 7.96 16.79 -1.17
N ASP A 228 8.63 16.38 -0.10
CA ASP A 228 10.01 15.91 -0.19
C ASP A 228 10.08 14.71 -1.15
N LEU A 229 10.92 14.84 -2.16
CA LEU A 229 11.19 13.75 -3.09
C LEU A 229 11.96 12.65 -2.35
N ASP A 230 11.38 11.46 -2.25
CA ASP A 230 12.10 10.29 -1.78
C ASP A 230 13.06 9.79 -2.88
N PHE A 231 14.26 10.41 -2.91
CA PHE A 231 15.33 10.04 -3.82
C PHE A 231 15.79 8.59 -3.64
N SER A 232 15.67 8.03 -2.43
CA SER A 232 16.04 6.64 -2.16
C SER A 232 15.08 5.68 -2.86
N PHE A 233 13.77 5.98 -2.80
CA PHE A 233 12.78 5.21 -3.51
C PHE A 233 12.91 5.36 -5.04
N LEU A 234 13.17 6.58 -5.54
CA LEU A 234 13.43 6.79 -6.97
C LEU A 234 14.67 6.02 -7.46
N PHE A 235 15.74 6.00 -6.66
CA PHE A 235 16.93 5.22 -6.95
C PHE A 235 16.63 3.72 -6.99
N LEU A 236 15.84 3.20 -6.04
CA LEU A 236 15.38 1.81 -6.05
C LEU A 236 14.59 1.49 -7.34
N LEU A 237 13.65 2.35 -7.74
CA LEU A 237 12.90 2.18 -8.99
C LEU A 237 13.82 2.20 -10.20
N PHE A 238 14.81 3.09 -10.24
CA PHE A 238 15.81 3.13 -11.31
C PHE A 238 16.60 1.81 -11.39
N CYS A 239 17.14 1.33 -10.26
CA CYS A 239 17.86 0.06 -10.21
C CYS A 239 16.98 -1.11 -10.66
N MET A 240 15.72 -1.17 -10.21
CA MET A 240 14.76 -2.17 -10.67
C MET A 240 14.49 -2.07 -12.17
N GLY A 241 14.40 -0.85 -12.71
CA GLY A 241 14.23 -0.62 -14.15
C GLY A 241 15.39 -1.19 -14.96
N VAL A 242 16.63 -0.93 -14.53
CA VAL A 242 17.83 -1.54 -15.14
C VAL A 242 17.74 -3.06 -15.10
N LEU A 243 17.38 -3.65 -13.94
CA LEU A 243 17.23 -5.09 -13.81
C LEU A 243 16.12 -5.65 -14.72
N PHE A 244 14.98 -4.98 -14.84
CA PHE A 244 13.89 -5.39 -15.74
C PHE A 244 14.29 -5.31 -17.22
N CYS A 245 15.11 -4.33 -17.61
CA CYS A 245 15.64 -4.20 -18.97
C CYS A 245 16.76 -5.20 -19.30
N PHE A 246 17.41 -5.79 -18.29
CA PHE A 246 18.47 -6.77 -18.52
C PHE A 246 17.93 -8.03 -19.22
N PRO A 247 18.52 -8.45 -20.36
CA PRO A 247 17.96 -9.50 -21.20
C PRO A 247 18.03 -10.87 -20.51
N THR A 248 16.87 -11.48 -20.28
CA THR A 248 16.74 -12.86 -19.80
C THR A 248 15.75 -13.60 -20.71
N PRO A 249 16.20 -14.10 -21.89
CA PRO A 249 15.32 -14.53 -22.99
C PRO A 249 14.31 -15.63 -22.62
N LYS A 250 14.63 -16.45 -21.61
CA LYS A 250 13.80 -17.56 -21.15
C LYS A 250 12.85 -17.20 -20.00
N ASP A 251 12.89 -15.98 -19.50
CA ASP A 251 12.08 -15.56 -18.35
C ASP A 251 10.74 -14.96 -18.79
N PHE A 252 9.73 -15.84 -18.96
CA PHE A 252 8.37 -15.44 -19.31
C PHE A 252 7.73 -14.52 -18.25
N ILE A 253 7.94 -14.82 -16.97
CA ILE A 253 7.32 -14.08 -15.86
C ILE A 253 7.87 -12.66 -15.83
N LYS A 254 9.19 -12.48 -15.94
CA LYS A 254 9.80 -11.15 -15.98
C LYS A 254 9.23 -10.32 -17.13
N ARG A 255 9.10 -10.91 -18.33
CA ARG A 255 8.53 -10.23 -19.50
C ARG A 255 7.08 -9.80 -19.30
N GLU A 256 6.25 -10.65 -18.68
CA GLU A 256 4.87 -10.31 -18.34
C GLU A 256 4.81 -9.15 -17.33
N GLN A 257 5.67 -9.21 -16.30
CA GLN A 257 5.70 -8.20 -15.24
C GLN A 257 6.36 -6.88 -15.67
N THR A 258 7.14 -6.83 -16.77
CA THR A 258 7.75 -5.59 -17.26
C THR A 258 6.72 -4.50 -17.49
N TYR A 259 5.58 -4.80 -18.10
CA TYR A 259 4.55 -3.78 -18.37
C TYR A 259 3.86 -3.28 -17.11
N PHE A 260 3.65 -4.16 -16.13
CA PHE A 260 3.19 -3.76 -14.79
C PHE A 260 4.17 -2.79 -14.15
N PHE A 261 5.45 -3.13 -14.14
CA PHE A 261 6.51 -2.27 -13.61
C PHE A 261 6.51 -0.89 -14.30
N LEU A 262 6.47 -0.87 -15.63
CA LEU A 262 6.49 0.38 -16.40
C LEU A 262 5.27 1.27 -16.14
N VAL A 263 4.07 0.70 -16.06
CA VAL A 263 2.86 1.47 -15.73
C VAL A 263 2.97 2.10 -14.35
N PHE A 264 3.43 1.35 -13.34
CA PHE A 264 3.55 1.89 -12.00
C PHE A 264 4.66 2.94 -11.87
N VAL A 265 5.82 2.72 -12.49
CA VAL A 265 6.90 3.73 -12.53
C VAL A 265 6.42 4.99 -13.23
N TRP A 266 5.73 4.85 -14.36
CA TRP A 266 5.16 5.98 -15.08
C TRP A 266 4.17 6.77 -14.21
N LEU A 267 3.19 6.10 -13.60
CA LEU A 267 2.23 6.73 -12.71
C LEU A 267 2.91 7.37 -11.50
N TYR A 268 3.93 6.73 -10.93
CA TYR A 268 4.68 7.31 -9.82
C TYR A 268 5.33 8.63 -10.22
N VAL A 269 6.07 8.64 -11.33
CA VAL A 269 6.83 9.80 -11.84
C VAL A 269 5.91 10.93 -12.30
N VAL A 270 4.90 10.63 -13.12
CA VAL A 270 3.99 11.65 -13.67
C VAL A 270 3.19 12.35 -12.58
N PHE A 271 2.86 11.64 -11.50
CA PHE A 271 2.11 12.21 -10.38
C PHE A 271 2.99 12.73 -9.23
N LEU A 272 4.33 12.72 -9.36
CA LEU A 272 5.24 13.34 -8.37
C LEU A 272 4.88 14.81 -8.04
N PRO A 273 4.47 15.66 -9.01
CA PRO A 273 4.13 17.05 -8.71
C PRO A 273 2.92 17.22 -7.77
N PHE A 274 2.09 16.19 -7.58
CA PHE A 274 0.89 16.27 -6.76
C PHE A 274 1.12 15.59 -5.41
N SER A 275 0.95 16.35 -4.32
CA SER A 275 1.23 15.88 -2.96
C SER A 275 0.45 14.59 -2.63
N TYR A 276 1.20 13.56 -2.24
CA TYR A 276 0.76 12.19 -1.96
C TYR A 276 0.05 11.42 -3.09
N ALA A 277 -0.17 12.02 -4.27
CA ALA A 277 -0.92 11.35 -5.33
C ALA A 277 -0.13 10.17 -5.92
N SER A 278 1.17 10.35 -6.19
CA SER A 278 2.06 9.30 -6.68
C SER A 278 2.01 8.07 -5.77
N ASN A 279 2.19 8.25 -4.46
CA ASN A 279 2.16 7.18 -3.45
C ASN A 279 0.79 6.49 -3.36
N ARG A 280 -0.31 7.25 -3.39
CA ARG A 280 -1.68 6.70 -3.27
C ARG A 280 -2.11 5.94 -4.53
N LEU A 281 -1.83 6.47 -5.72
CA LEU A 281 -2.18 5.83 -7.00
C LEU A 281 -1.37 4.55 -7.24
N THR A 282 -0.13 4.51 -6.75
CA THR A 282 0.76 3.35 -6.90
C THR A 282 0.84 2.49 -5.64
N LEU A 283 -0.09 2.65 -4.69
CA LEU A 283 -0.03 1.97 -3.39
C LEU A 283 0.06 0.44 -3.51
N VAL A 284 -0.73 -0.15 -4.43
CA VAL A 284 -0.69 -1.59 -4.73
C VAL A 284 0.74 -2.03 -5.10
N PHE A 285 1.47 -1.20 -5.86
CA PHE A 285 2.83 -1.48 -6.24
C PHE A 285 3.82 -1.19 -5.10
N ASN A 286 3.88 0.06 -4.63
CA ASN A 286 4.90 0.50 -3.67
C ASN A 286 4.82 -0.22 -2.32
N SER A 287 3.61 -0.56 -1.86
CA SER A 287 3.41 -1.11 -0.51
C SER A 287 3.15 -2.62 -0.47
N PHE A 288 2.62 -3.20 -1.55
CA PHE A 288 2.18 -4.60 -1.56
C PHE A 288 2.94 -5.48 -2.55
N LEU A 289 3.25 -4.99 -3.76
CA LEU A 289 3.92 -5.78 -4.81
C LEU A 289 5.41 -5.49 -4.98
N LEU A 290 5.95 -4.43 -4.37
CA LEU A 290 7.34 -4.01 -4.59
C LEU A 290 8.33 -5.15 -4.38
N GLY A 291 8.18 -5.90 -3.29
CA GLY A 291 9.04 -7.05 -3.00
C GLY A 291 8.89 -8.21 -3.98
N TYR A 292 7.67 -8.48 -4.44
CA TYR A 292 7.43 -9.48 -5.50
C TYR A 292 8.11 -9.05 -6.81
N MET A 293 7.96 -7.78 -7.19
CA MET A 293 8.54 -7.22 -8.42
C MET A 293 10.06 -7.18 -8.34
N PHE A 294 10.62 -6.85 -7.17
CA PHE A 294 12.05 -6.92 -6.90
C PHE A 294 12.56 -8.36 -7.06
N PHE A 295 11.88 -9.34 -6.46
CA PHE A 295 12.21 -10.75 -6.62
C PHE A 295 12.20 -11.16 -8.10
N VAL A 296 11.14 -10.83 -8.86
CA VAL A 296 11.06 -11.16 -10.29
C VAL A 296 12.21 -10.55 -11.09
N ALA A 297 12.64 -9.33 -10.75
CA ALA A 297 13.75 -8.67 -11.42
C ALA A 297 15.11 -9.38 -11.19
N ILE A 298 15.33 -9.92 -9.98
CA ILE A 298 16.64 -10.42 -9.53
C ILE A 298 16.76 -11.94 -9.42
N ARG A 299 15.67 -12.70 -9.48
CA ARG A 299 15.63 -14.16 -9.19
C ARG A 299 16.61 -15.01 -10.00
N ASN A 300 17.01 -14.57 -11.20
CA ASN A 300 17.99 -15.27 -12.02
C ASN A 300 19.45 -15.07 -11.54
N PHE A 301 19.66 -14.23 -10.53
CA PHE A 301 20.95 -13.88 -9.93
C PHE A 301 20.93 -14.21 -8.43
N SER A 302 20.76 -15.48 -8.08
CA SER A 302 20.50 -15.93 -6.71
C SER A 302 21.48 -15.39 -5.66
N ILE A 303 22.79 -15.41 -5.93
CA ILE A 303 23.81 -14.88 -5.00
C ILE A 303 23.62 -13.37 -4.76
N VAL A 304 23.36 -12.61 -5.83
CA VAL A 304 23.10 -11.17 -5.75
C VAL A 304 21.81 -10.92 -4.98
N ALA A 305 20.77 -11.73 -5.22
CA ALA A 305 19.51 -11.65 -4.50
C ALA A 305 19.70 -11.86 -2.99
N TYR A 306 20.43 -12.90 -2.57
CA TYR A 306 20.72 -13.12 -1.15
C TYR A 306 21.53 -11.97 -0.54
N GLY A 307 22.58 -11.51 -1.23
CA GLY A 307 23.43 -10.43 -0.74
C GLY A 307 22.67 -9.11 -0.58
N VAL A 308 21.95 -8.67 -1.60
CA VAL A 308 21.15 -7.43 -1.56
C VAL A 308 20.02 -7.55 -0.53
N GLY A 309 19.33 -8.69 -0.51
CA GLY A 309 18.27 -8.94 0.47
C GLY A 309 18.77 -8.86 1.92
N PHE A 310 19.94 -9.43 2.21
CA PHE A 310 20.56 -9.36 3.53
C PHE A 310 20.97 -7.93 3.91
N LEU A 311 21.58 -7.17 2.98
CA LEU A 311 21.95 -5.77 3.23
C LEU A 311 20.74 -4.88 3.51
N ILE A 312 19.64 -5.06 2.77
CA ILE A 312 18.40 -4.32 3.00
C ILE A 312 17.77 -4.70 4.33
N LEU A 313 17.81 -5.98 4.71
CA LEU A 313 17.34 -6.44 6.02
C LEU A 313 18.12 -5.78 7.15
N LEU A 314 19.46 -5.73 7.04
CA LEU A 314 20.31 -5.04 8.01
C LEU A 314 19.99 -3.54 8.09
N ALA A 315 19.80 -2.87 6.94
CA ALA A 315 19.42 -1.46 6.91
C ALA A 315 18.06 -1.21 7.58
N LYS A 316 17.07 -2.07 7.34
CA LYS A 316 15.76 -1.99 8.00
C LYS A 316 15.84 -2.25 9.50
N PHE A 317 16.62 -3.25 9.91
CA PHE A 317 16.87 -3.51 11.33
C PHE A 317 17.51 -2.29 11.99
N ALA A 318 18.53 -1.71 11.35
CA ALA A 318 19.17 -0.52 11.87
C ALA A 318 18.20 0.66 11.99
N TYR A 319 17.33 0.85 11.00
CA TYR A 319 16.30 1.89 11.05
C TYR A 319 15.28 1.66 12.18
N TYR A 320 14.75 0.44 12.35
CA TYR A 320 13.73 0.17 13.38
C TYR A 320 14.23 0.27 14.82
N PHE A 321 15.51 0.00 15.06
CA PHE A 321 16.07 -0.04 16.41
C PHE A 321 16.93 1.17 16.77
N PHE A 322 17.58 1.80 15.80
CA PHE A 322 18.55 2.87 16.07
C PHE A 322 18.16 4.21 15.46
N SER A 323 17.09 4.30 14.66
CA SER A 323 16.65 5.60 14.12
C SER A 323 15.74 6.32 15.14
N PRO A 324 16.12 7.51 15.61
CA PRO A 324 15.25 8.34 16.46
C PRO A 324 13.99 8.78 15.69
N TYR A 325 14.06 8.82 14.36
CA TYR A 325 12.96 9.17 13.47
C TYR A 325 12.00 8.00 13.16
N SER A 326 12.21 6.82 13.77
CA SER A 326 11.34 5.67 13.51
C SER A 326 9.92 5.90 14.03
N GLY A 327 9.76 6.70 15.10
CA GLY A 327 8.47 6.92 15.75
C GLY A 327 7.83 5.62 16.26
N LEU A 328 8.62 4.55 16.44
CA LEU A 328 8.17 3.24 16.91
C LEU A 328 8.31 3.12 18.44
N TRP A 329 7.76 2.04 19.00
CA TRP A 329 7.86 1.65 20.41
C TRP A 329 7.10 2.54 21.40
N TYR A 330 6.40 3.57 20.93
CA TYR A 330 5.55 4.48 21.73
C TYR A 330 4.55 3.72 22.61
N SER A 331 3.91 2.68 22.05
CA SER A 331 2.94 1.87 22.79
C SER A 331 3.55 0.83 23.74
N TYR A 332 4.87 0.66 23.76
CA TYR A 332 5.57 -0.37 24.55
C TYR A 332 6.67 0.24 25.43
N PRO A 333 6.34 1.02 26.47
CA PRO A 333 7.32 1.77 27.26
C PRO A 333 8.37 0.90 27.98
N LEU A 334 8.10 -0.37 28.27
CA LEU A 334 9.08 -1.30 28.86
C LEU A 334 10.18 -1.71 27.88
N MET A 335 9.83 -1.96 26.61
CA MET A 335 10.80 -2.16 25.51
C MET A 335 11.43 -0.83 25.11
N GLY A 336 10.63 0.24 25.13
CA GLY A 336 11.04 1.62 24.93
C GLY A 336 12.19 2.00 25.85
N LYS A 337 12.19 1.63 27.14
CA LYS A 337 13.30 1.93 28.08
C LYS A 337 14.62 1.23 27.76
N PHE A 338 14.60 -0.02 27.30
CA PHE A 338 15.84 -0.72 26.90
C PHE A 338 16.41 -0.16 25.59
N LEU A 339 15.54 0.28 24.68
CA LEU A 339 15.91 0.88 23.39
C LEU A 339 16.20 2.40 23.50
N TYR A 340 15.65 3.09 24.50
CA TYR A 340 15.91 4.50 24.81
C TYR A 340 17.38 4.75 25.15
N TYR A 341 18.10 3.74 25.68
CA TYR A 341 19.53 3.85 25.96
C TYR A 341 20.40 3.97 24.70
N PHE A 342 19.86 3.66 23.51
CA PHE A 342 20.52 3.90 22.23
C PHE A 342 20.10 5.22 21.58
N ASP A 343 19.14 5.94 22.17
CA ASP A 343 18.74 7.28 21.77
C ASP A 343 19.77 8.28 22.35
N LEU A 344 20.93 8.36 21.70
CA LEU A 344 21.93 9.38 21.98
C LEU A 344 21.40 10.70 21.38
N HIS A 345 21.10 11.63 22.28
CA HIS A 345 20.71 13.02 22.06
C HIS A 345 21.23 13.68 20.77
#